data_AF-S3X4Q6-F1
#
_entry.id   AF-S3X4Q6-F1
#
_cell.length_a   1.000
_cell.length_b   1.000
_cell.length_c   1.000
_cell.angle_alpha   90.00
_cell.angle_beta   90.00
_cell.angle_gamma   90.00
#
_symmetry.space_group_name_H-M   'P 1'
#
loop_
_entity.id
_entity.type
_entity.pdbx_description
1 polymer ?
#
loop_
_entity_poly.entity_id
_entity_poly.type
_entity_poly.pdbx_seq_one_letter_code
_entity_poly.pdbx_strand_id
1 'polypeptide(L)'
;MTRDLPRTIFGPSSKHLRFATRSIASVLALSAFGLALPAHADELDDQQASLEAQIAASNQALTGYSAELDAATANVVASRQQLADARATLAKATSDVEAAAAVDAQKASELATAEQNLKNAQQAVAEGQQAVEQQRGKALNDMRTAAQQNTTLMSVGMFFANDTNSSDVSSRIQWASTLYNSNNAELNRLTSVQLQLQNAQTNLASLEDRARTAREAAAASLSASQDAQAAAAAAEATVNQANAANEAAEAAAAKAVANEQAANAEMQAASDDVASQIRARNERRAAEAAAAAAAAAEADRASAQAAASEAAAIAQGTAPVSSGSLLAMPANGPFTSPYGYRVNPVLGYSELHDGLDIGAGCGTGLYAAESGTVTFVGWISGWGNRATIEHGIIGGQSIDTGYNHAESFIVSPGQHVERGQLIGYVGTTGLSTGCHLHFHVWVNGNHTDPAAYL
;
A
#
# COMPACT_ATOMS: atom_id res chain seq x y z
N MET A 1 -28.96 48.31 -9.39
CA MET A 1 -29.32 47.54 -10.60
C MET A 1 -28.05 46.80 -10.98
N THR A 2 -27.90 45.48 -10.94
CA THR A 2 -28.82 44.34 -11.10
C THR A 2 -28.24 43.13 -10.36
N ARG A 3 -29.14 42.26 -9.86
CA ARG A 3 -28.86 40.91 -9.33
C ARG A 3 -28.64 39.96 -10.52
N ASP A 4 -27.85 38.89 -10.36
CA ASP A 4 -28.30 37.49 -10.56
C ASP A 4 -27.17 36.42 -10.53
N LEU A 5 -27.34 35.51 -9.57
CA LEU A 5 -27.25 34.02 -9.55
C LEU A 5 -26.00 33.21 -10.01
N PRO A 6 -25.76 32.03 -9.36
CA PRO A 6 -24.63 31.14 -9.63
C PRO A 6 -24.96 30.03 -10.65
N ARG A 7 -23.92 29.45 -11.27
CA ARG A 7 -24.00 28.26 -12.14
C ARG A 7 -23.29 27.06 -11.51
N THR A 8 -23.91 25.89 -11.70
CA THR A 8 -23.50 24.55 -11.28
C THR A 8 -23.01 23.67 -12.44
N ILE A 9 -22.20 22.64 -12.08
CA ILE A 9 -21.93 21.32 -12.72
C ILE A 9 -20.88 21.20 -13.86
N PHE A 10 -19.80 20.45 -13.60
CA PHE A 10 -19.52 19.08 -14.14
C PHE A 10 -18.27 18.44 -13.47
N GLY A 11 -18.37 17.14 -13.12
CA GLY A 11 -17.28 16.30 -12.55
C GLY A 11 -16.36 15.65 -13.60
N PRO A 12 -15.37 14.82 -13.21
CA PRO A 12 -15.55 13.35 -13.11
C PRO A 12 -14.82 12.71 -11.89
N SER A 13 -15.36 11.67 -11.23
CA SER A 13 -15.28 10.20 -11.45
C SER A 13 -14.10 9.46 -10.79
N SER A 14 -14.45 8.33 -10.17
CA SER A 14 -13.65 7.20 -9.66
C SER A 14 -12.96 7.30 -8.28
N LYS A 15 -13.65 6.77 -7.26
CA LYS A 15 -13.01 6.15 -6.09
C LYS A 15 -13.52 4.71 -5.97
N HIS A 16 -12.72 3.75 -6.43
CA HIS A 16 -12.78 2.37 -5.97
C HIS A 16 -11.84 2.28 -4.76
N LEU A 17 -12.34 1.84 -3.59
CA LEU A 17 -11.49 1.27 -2.57
C LEU A 17 -12.20 0.09 -1.92
N ARG A 18 -11.42 -0.99 -1.78
CA ARG A 18 -11.82 -2.38 -1.60
C ARG A 18 -12.39 -2.63 -0.21
N PHE A 19 -13.47 -3.41 -0.16
CA PHE A 19 -13.90 -4.13 1.04
C PHE A 19 -12.90 -5.27 1.32
N ALA A 20 -12.33 -5.30 2.52
CA ALA A 20 -11.68 -6.48 3.07
C ALA A 20 -12.48 -6.89 4.32
N THR A 21 -13.27 -7.95 4.18
CA THR A 21 -14.11 -8.54 5.20
C THR A 21 -13.23 -9.27 6.21
N ARG A 22 -13.16 -8.76 7.44
CA ARG A 22 -12.57 -9.44 8.60
C ARG A 22 -13.65 -10.31 9.26
N SER A 23 -13.39 -11.59 9.44
CA SER A 23 -14.22 -12.47 10.27
C SER A 23 -13.30 -13.35 11.11
N ILE A 24 -13.19 -13.02 12.40
CA ILE A 24 -12.57 -13.85 13.44
C ILE A 24 -13.69 -14.19 14.40
N ALA A 25 -14.02 -15.47 14.53
CA ALA A 25 -14.95 -15.97 15.54
C ALA A 25 -14.20 -16.94 16.44
N SER A 26 -13.99 -16.55 17.69
CA SER A 26 -13.42 -17.36 18.76
C SER A 26 -14.47 -17.47 19.85
N VAL A 27 -14.84 -18.67 20.28
CA VAL A 27 -15.71 -18.89 21.44
C VAL A 27 -15.19 -20.09 22.23
N LEU A 28 -14.62 -19.79 23.40
CA LEU A 28 -14.37 -20.69 24.52
C LEU A 28 -15.68 -20.91 25.30
N ALA A 29 -15.94 -22.13 25.81
CA ALA A 29 -16.84 -22.32 26.95
C ALA A 29 -16.58 -23.65 27.69
N LEU A 30 -15.88 -23.54 28.83
CA LEU A 30 -15.87 -24.49 29.95
C LEU A 30 -17.28 -24.66 30.54
N SER A 31 -17.70 -25.88 30.88
CA SER A 31 -18.19 -26.20 32.25
C SER A 31 -18.64 -27.66 32.43
N ALA A 32 -18.19 -28.23 33.56
CA ALA A 32 -18.40 -29.56 34.11
C ALA A 32 -19.84 -29.88 34.57
N PHE A 33 -20.24 -31.16 34.57
CA PHE A 33 -20.55 -31.98 35.77
C PHE A 33 -20.96 -33.40 35.35
N GLY A 34 -20.47 -34.42 36.07
CA GLY A 34 -20.52 -35.82 35.68
C GLY A 34 -21.65 -36.67 36.25
N LEU A 35 -21.67 -37.93 35.82
CA LEU A 35 -22.06 -39.13 36.57
C LEU A 35 -21.50 -40.36 35.84
N ALA A 36 -20.81 -41.21 36.58
CA ALA A 36 -19.82 -42.17 36.11
C ALA A 36 -20.37 -43.56 35.80
N LEU A 37 -19.79 -44.22 34.79
CA LEU A 37 -19.50 -45.65 34.71
C LEU A 37 -18.13 -45.84 34.00
N PRO A 38 -17.42 -46.96 34.20
CA PRO A 38 -15.99 -46.93 34.46
C PRO A 38 -15.11 -46.79 33.20
N ALA A 39 -14.12 -45.91 33.33
CA ALA A 39 -12.75 -46.04 32.83
C ALA A 39 -12.53 -46.22 31.32
N HIS A 40 -12.94 -45.24 30.51
CA HIS A 40 -12.22 -44.81 29.27
C HIS A 40 -12.43 -43.31 28.98
N ALA A 41 -12.72 -42.48 30.00
CA ALA A 41 -13.01 -41.06 29.83
C ALA A 41 -11.75 -40.18 29.66
N ASP A 42 -10.60 -40.63 30.15
CA ASP A 42 -9.35 -39.83 30.19
C ASP A 42 -8.85 -39.42 28.80
N GLU A 43 -9.04 -40.28 27.79
CA GLU A 43 -8.45 -40.04 26.47
C GLU A 43 -9.25 -39.02 25.63
N LEU A 44 -10.54 -38.81 25.93
CA LEU A 44 -11.43 -37.96 25.12
C LEU A 44 -11.37 -36.48 25.55
N ASP A 45 -11.31 -36.21 26.85
CA ASP A 45 -11.22 -34.84 27.38
C ASP A 45 -9.84 -34.24 27.13
N ASP A 46 -8.77 -35.04 27.25
CA ASP A 46 -7.40 -34.63 26.92
C ASP A 46 -7.24 -34.30 25.41
N GLN A 47 -7.95 -35.04 24.54
CA GLN A 47 -7.96 -34.79 23.10
C GLN A 47 -8.76 -33.54 22.72
N GLN A 48 -9.89 -33.27 23.39
CA GLN A 48 -10.65 -32.04 23.19
C GLN A 48 -9.87 -30.80 23.65
N ALA A 49 -9.20 -30.89 24.80
CA ALA A 49 -8.35 -29.81 25.31
C ALA A 49 -7.16 -29.53 24.36
N SER A 50 -6.56 -30.57 23.79
CA SER A 50 -5.50 -30.43 22.78
C SER A 50 -5.99 -29.72 21.52
N LEU A 51 -7.21 -30.05 21.05
CA LEU A 51 -7.82 -29.45 19.88
C LEU A 51 -8.17 -27.97 20.10
N GLU A 52 -8.77 -27.63 21.25
CA GLU A 52 -9.08 -26.26 21.62
C GLU A 52 -7.80 -25.41 21.76
N ALA A 53 -6.73 -25.98 22.34
CA ALA A 53 -5.43 -25.32 22.43
C ALA A 53 -4.82 -25.06 21.04
N GLN A 54 -4.94 -25.99 20.10
CA GLN A 54 -4.46 -25.83 18.72
C GLN A 54 -5.25 -24.75 17.95
N ILE A 55 -6.57 -24.69 18.11
CA ILE A 55 -7.42 -23.66 17.50
C ILE A 55 -7.10 -22.28 18.09
N ALA A 56 -6.94 -22.18 19.41
CA ALA A 56 -6.59 -20.93 20.08
C ALA A 56 -5.20 -20.41 19.66
N ALA A 57 -4.20 -21.30 19.61
CA ALA A 57 -2.86 -20.96 19.15
C ALA A 57 -2.87 -20.48 17.68
N SER A 58 -3.64 -21.13 16.82
CA SER A 58 -3.75 -20.77 15.40
C SER A 58 -4.44 -19.42 15.19
N ASN A 59 -5.51 -19.12 15.94
CA ASN A 59 -6.20 -17.82 15.90
C ASN A 59 -5.29 -16.68 16.38
N GLN A 60 -4.48 -16.92 17.43
CA GLN A 60 -3.52 -15.95 17.92
C GLN A 60 -2.42 -15.68 16.89
N ALA A 61 -1.92 -16.73 16.22
CA ALA A 61 -0.92 -16.61 15.16
C ALA A 61 -1.42 -15.78 13.97
N LEU A 62 -2.63 -16.05 13.47
CA LEU A 62 -3.25 -15.27 12.37
C LEU A 62 -3.38 -13.78 12.71
N THR A 63 -3.78 -13.46 13.94
CA THR A 63 -3.89 -12.07 14.38
C THR A 63 -2.53 -11.37 14.35
N GLY A 64 -1.48 -12.08 14.76
CA GLY A 64 -0.09 -11.60 14.68
C GLY A 64 0.38 -11.35 13.24
N TYR A 65 0.17 -12.31 12.33
CA TYR A 65 0.58 -12.19 10.94
C TYR A 65 -0.20 -11.11 10.18
N SER A 66 -1.50 -10.96 10.43
CA SER A 66 -2.30 -9.88 9.84
C SER A 66 -1.80 -8.50 10.30
N ALA A 67 -1.44 -8.34 11.59
CA ALA A 67 -0.87 -7.11 12.10
C ALA A 67 0.53 -6.82 11.51
N GLU A 68 1.36 -7.85 11.33
CA GLU A 68 2.67 -7.74 10.67
C GLU A 68 2.51 -7.29 9.21
N LEU A 69 1.55 -7.84 8.47
CA LEU A 69 1.27 -7.45 7.09
C LEU A 69 0.74 -6.02 6.97
N ASP A 70 -0.18 -5.62 7.85
CA ASP A 70 -0.72 -4.26 7.91
C ASP A 70 0.43 -3.25 8.14
N ALA A 71 1.31 -3.53 9.10
CA ALA A 71 2.47 -2.70 9.41
C ALA A 71 3.49 -2.66 8.25
N ALA A 72 3.78 -3.81 7.62
CA ALA A 72 4.70 -3.87 6.49
C ALA A 72 4.16 -3.11 5.28
N THR A 73 2.86 -3.20 5.01
CA THR A 73 2.20 -2.47 3.93
C THR A 73 2.24 -0.96 4.17
N ALA A 74 1.97 -0.51 5.41
CA ALA A 74 2.09 0.89 5.79
C ALA A 74 3.52 1.42 5.61
N ASN A 75 4.53 0.62 5.97
CA ASN A 75 5.95 0.96 5.79
C ASN A 75 6.34 1.08 4.31
N VAL A 76 5.82 0.22 3.42
CA VAL A 76 6.03 0.36 1.97
C VAL A 76 5.44 1.68 1.46
N VAL A 77 4.23 2.04 1.88
CA VAL A 77 3.63 3.32 1.47
C VAL A 77 4.46 4.51 1.96
N ALA A 78 4.90 4.49 3.22
CA ALA A 78 5.73 5.55 3.79
C ALA A 78 7.09 5.67 3.08
N SER A 79 7.77 4.55 2.83
CA SER A 79 9.08 4.54 2.16
C SER A 79 9.01 4.99 0.69
N ARG A 80 7.93 4.66 -0.03
CA ARG A 80 7.67 5.19 -1.38
C ARG A 80 7.48 6.69 -1.39
N GLN A 81 6.77 7.23 -0.40
CA GLN A 81 6.62 8.69 -0.26
C GLN A 81 7.97 9.35 0.03
N GLN A 82 8.76 8.80 0.96
CA GLN A 82 10.10 9.31 1.26
C GLN A 82 11.02 9.29 0.02
N LEU A 83 10.97 8.23 -0.79
CA LEU A 83 11.71 8.15 -2.05
C LEU A 83 11.26 9.21 -3.05
N ALA A 84 9.95 9.47 -3.15
CA ALA A 84 9.41 10.53 -4.01
C ALA A 84 9.90 11.92 -3.55
N ASP A 85 9.86 12.21 -2.25
CA ASP A 85 10.31 13.47 -1.66
C ASP A 85 11.83 13.67 -1.84
N ALA A 86 12.61 12.60 -1.68
CA ALA A 86 14.05 12.63 -1.91
C ALA A 86 14.37 12.94 -3.39
N ARG A 87 13.65 12.31 -4.34
CA ARG A 87 13.80 12.58 -5.77
C ARG A 87 13.44 14.02 -6.14
N ALA A 88 12.38 14.57 -5.53
CA ALA A 88 12.01 15.97 -5.73
C ALA A 88 13.10 16.93 -5.22
N THR A 89 13.72 16.60 -4.10
CA THR A 89 14.85 17.37 -3.53
C THR A 89 16.08 17.30 -4.42
N LEU A 90 16.43 16.13 -4.95
CA LEU A 90 17.52 15.99 -5.92
C LEU A 90 17.26 16.79 -7.20
N ALA A 91 16.02 16.77 -7.73
CA ALA A 91 15.65 17.55 -8.90
C ALA A 91 15.84 19.05 -8.66
N LYS A 92 15.41 19.55 -7.49
CA LYS A 92 15.65 20.94 -7.09
C LYS A 92 17.15 21.25 -6.97
N ALA A 93 17.92 20.42 -6.28
CA ALA A 93 19.35 20.64 -6.09
C ALA A 93 20.11 20.63 -7.43
N THR A 94 19.71 19.78 -8.38
CA THR A 94 20.26 19.76 -9.74
C THR A 94 19.96 21.06 -10.49
N SER A 95 18.73 21.58 -10.39
CA SER A 95 18.38 22.90 -10.95
C SER A 95 19.17 24.04 -10.30
N ASP A 96 19.43 23.97 -8.99
CA ASP A 96 20.23 24.96 -8.28
C ASP A 96 21.70 24.93 -8.75
N VAL A 97 22.26 23.75 -9.08
CA VAL A 97 23.59 23.59 -9.68
C VAL A 97 23.66 24.28 -11.04
N GLU A 98 22.67 24.07 -11.91
CA GLU A 98 22.62 24.70 -13.23
C GLU A 98 22.55 26.23 -13.12
N ALA A 99 21.71 26.73 -12.22
CA ALA A 99 21.59 28.16 -11.96
C ALA A 99 22.90 28.76 -11.41
N ALA A 100 23.54 28.10 -10.45
CA ALA A 100 24.79 28.56 -9.87
C ALA A 100 25.95 28.53 -10.89
N ALA A 101 26.02 27.48 -11.73
CA ALA A 101 27.01 27.38 -12.81
C ALA A 101 26.83 28.48 -13.87
N ALA A 102 25.58 28.85 -14.20
CA ALA A 102 25.32 29.95 -15.13
C ALA A 102 25.79 31.31 -14.57
N VAL A 103 25.52 31.56 -13.28
CA VAL A 103 26.01 32.77 -12.59
C VAL A 103 27.53 32.79 -12.52
N ASP A 104 28.16 31.65 -12.20
CA ASP A 104 29.62 31.54 -12.14
C ASP A 104 30.28 31.82 -13.50
N ALA A 105 29.74 31.23 -14.59
CA ALA A 105 30.21 31.50 -15.94
C ALA A 105 30.08 32.99 -16.31
N GLN A 106 28.99 33.65 -15.91
CA GLN A 106 28.82 35.08 -16.11
C GLN A 106 29.90 35.88 -15.36
N LYS A 107 30.14 35.57 -14.08
CA LYS A 107 31.13 36.29 -13.26
C LYS A 107 32.57 36.04 -13.72
N ALA A 108 32.88 34.84 -14.20
CA ALA A 108 34.15 34.56 -14.85
C ALA A 108 34.36 35.42 -16.12
N SER A 109 33.33 35.61 -16.94
CA SER A 109 33.39 36.48 -18.13
C SER A 109 33.55 37.97 -17.76
N GLU A 110 32.84 38.43 -16.73
CA GLU A 110 32.98 39.81 -16.21
C GLU A 110 34.40 40.05 -15.68
N LEU A 111 34.96 39.09 -14.94
CA LEU A 111 36.33 39.14 -14.44
C LEU A 111 37.34 39.19 -15.59
N ALA A 112 37.23 38.30 -16.58
CA ALA A 112 38.13 38.30 -17.74
C ALA A 112 38.15 39.66 -18.46
N THR A 113 36.97 40.28 -18.60
CA THR A 113 36.85 41.62 -19.19
C THR A 113 37.50 42.70 -18.31
N ALA A 114 37.30 42.65 -16.99
CA ALA A 114 37.90 43.59 -16.06
C ALA A 114 39.43 43.49 -16.05
N GLU A 115 39.99 42.28 -16.08
CA GLU A 115 41.44 42.06 -16.12
C GLU A 115 42.06 42.52 -17.45
N GLN A 116 41.39 42.29 -18.58
CA GLN A 116 41.86 42.79 -19.86
C GLN A 116 41.86 44.32 -19.90
N ASN A 117 40.82 44.97 -19.38
CA ASN A 117 40.77 46.43 -19.30
C ASN A 117 41.85 46.99 -18.37
N LEU A 118 42.10 46.34 -17.23
CA LEU A 118 43.17 46.69 -16.32
C LEU A 118 44.54 46.62 -17.01
N LYS A 119 44.81 45.53 -17.73
CA LYS A 119 46.06 45.35 -18.50
C LYS A 119 46.25 46.46 -19.55
N ASN A 120 45.19 46.79 -20.28
CA ASN A 120 45.23 47.86 -21.28
C ASN A 120 45.50 49.24 -20.63
N ALA A 121 44.92 49.51 -19.47
CA ALA A 121 45.14 50.76 -18.74
C ALA A 121 46.57 50.87 -18.17
N GLN A 122 47.12 49.76 -17.67
CA GLN A 122 48.52 49.68 -17.23
C GLN A 122 49.47 50.00 -18.39
N GLN A 123 49.20 49.45 -19.58
CA GLN A 123 49.96 49.76 -20.79
C GLN A 123 49.83 51.24 -21.18
N ALA A 124 48.62 51.82 -21.16
CA ALA A 124 48.42 53.23 -21.48
C ALA A 124 49.15 54.18 -20.52
N VAL A 125 49.25 53.83 -19.24
CA VAL A 125 50.06 54.60 -18.27
C VAL A 125 51.55 54.50 -18.61
N ALA A 126 52.05 53.31 -18.95
CA ALA A 126 53.45 53.13 -19.35
C ALA A 126 53.79 53.92 -20.64
N GLU A 127 52.91 53.87 -21.64
CA GLU A 127 53.04 54.65 -22.88
C GLU A 127 52.97 56.16 -22.60
N GLY A 128 52.07 56.60 -21.73
CA GLY A 128 51.95 57.99 -21.31
C GLY A 128 53.21 58.50 -20.60
N GLN A 129 53.80 57.70 -19.72
CA GLN A 129 55.06 58.02 -19.04
C GLN A 129 56.20 58.20 -20.06
N GLN A 130 56.30 57.29 -21.03
CA GLN A 130 57.29 57.38 -22.09
C GLN A 130 57.08 58.62 -22.97
N ALA A 131 55.82 58.96 -23.30
CA ALA A 131 55.49 60.15 -24.08
C ALA A 131 55.87 61.45 -23.35
N VAL A 132 55.62 61.54 -22.03
CA VAL A 132 56.06 62.69 -21.22
C VAL A 132 57.58 62.84 -21.26
N GLU A 133 58.32 61.74 -21.09
CA GLU A 133 59.80 61.78 -21.09
C GLU A 133 60.35 62.18 -22.46
N GLN A 134 59.82 61.60 -23.54
CA GLN A 134 60.18 61.99 -24.92
C GLN A 134 59.90 63.46 -25.20
N GLN A 135 58.73 63.96 -24.79
CA GLN A 135 58.33 65.34 -25.01
C GLN A 135 59.18 66.32 -24.19
N ARG A 136 59.53 65.95 -22.95
CA ARG A 136 60.47 66.70 -22.11
C ARG A 136 61.86 66.76 -22.74
N GLY A 137 62.34 65.64 -23.29
CA GLY A 137 63.61 65.57 -24.01
C GLY A 137 63.66 66.48 -25.24
N LYS A 138 62.58 66.50 -26.05
CA LYS A 138 62.43 67.41 -27.19
C LYS A 138 62.44 68.88 -26.76
N ALA A 139 61.62 69.24 -25.78
CA ALA A 139 61.56 70.61 -25.26
C ALA A 139 62.94 71.09 -24.75
N LEU A 140 63.69 70.25 -24.03
CA LEU A 140 65.04 70.56 -23.58
C LEU A 140 66.03 70.72 -24.74
N ASN A 141 65.92 69.88 -25.77
CA ASN A 141 66.80 69.96 -26.95
C ASN A 141 66.50 71.19 -27.80
N ASP A 142 65.23 71.56 -27.95
CA ASP A 142 64.80 72.78 -28.66
C ASP A 142 65.26 74.02 -27.90
N MET A 143 65.10 74.05 -26.58
CA MET A 143 65.65 75.12 -25.73
C MET A 143 67.18 75.22 -25.84
N ARG A 144 67.90 74.09 -25.82
CA ARG A 144 69.36 74.06 -26.01
C ARG A 144 69.76 74.55 -27.39
N THR A 145 69.07 74.12 -28.44
CA THR A 145 69.34 74.52 -29.83
C THR A 145 69.05 76.02 -30.01
N ALA A 146 67.94 76.52 -29.49
CA ALA A 146 67.63 77.93 -29.47
C ALA A 146 68.70 78.73 -28.71
N ALA A 147 69.18 78.24 -27.56
CA ALA A 147 70.26 78.89 -26.82
C ALA A 147 71.62 78.85 -27.56
N GLN A 148 71.94 77.74 -28.24
CA GLN A 148 73.18 77.56 -29.01
C GLN A 148 73.19 78.33 -30.32
N GLN A 149 72.09 78.39 -31.07
CA GLN A 149 71.96 79.26 -32.23
C GLN A 149 71.94 80.74 -31.85
N ASN A 150 71.70 81.03 -30.57
CA ASN A 150 71.70 82.36 -29.96
C ASN A 150 72.99 82.64 -29.16
N THR A 151 74.05 81.83 -29.29
CA THR A 151 75.36 82.17 -28.70
C THR A 151 75.92 83.40 -29.38
N THR A 152 75.78 84.53 -28.70
CA THR A 152 76.73 85.65 -28.50
C THR A 152 77.38 86.33 -29.71
N LEU A 153 77.41 85.76 -30.91
CA LEU A 153 77.97 86.36 -32.11
C LEU A 153 76.91 87.11 -32.92
N MET A 154 75.62 86.75 -32.84
CA MET A 154 74.53 87.56 -33.42
C MET A 154 74.08 88.72 -32.52
N SER A 155 74.13 88.60 -31.20
CA SER A 155 73.83 89.71 -30.28
C SER A 155 74.99 90.72 -30.21
N VAL A 156 76.25 90.25 -30.28
CA VAL A 156 77.42 91.13 -30.46
C VAL A 156 77.43 91.71 -31.89
N GLY A 157 77.09 90.94 -32.93
CA GLY A 157 76.89 91.47 -34.29
C GLY A 157 75.77 92.52 -34.40
N MET A 158 74.67 92.37 -33.64
CA MET A 158 73.56 93.34 -33.58
C MET A 158 73.86 94.61 -32.76
N PHE A 159 74.81 94.56 -31.82
CA PHE A 159 75.21 95.73 -31.02
C PHE A 159 76.27 96.58 -31.74
N PHE A 160 77.00 96.01 -32.71
CA PHE A 160 78.03 96.69 -33.50
C PHE A 160 77.66 97.00 -34.96
N ALA A 161 76.49 96.58 -35.46
CA ALA A 161 75.99 96.94 -36.80
C ALA A 161 75.18 98.26 -36.75
N ASN A 162 75.85 99.36 -37.09
CA ASN A 162 75.38 100.74 -36.96
C ASN A 162 74.55 101.25 -38.17
N ASP A 163 73.69 100.42 -38.78
CA ASP A 163 72.85 100.85 -39.92
C ASP A 163 71.37 100.96 -39.55
N THR A 164 70.86 102.19 -39.62
CA THR A 164 69.47 102.61 -39.37
C THR A 164 68.52 102.21 -40.52
N ASN A 165 68.34 100.91 -40.75
CA ASN A 165 67.36 100.43 -41.74
C ASN A 165 66.11 99.90 -41.03
N SER A 166 64.96 100.56 -41.23
CA SER A 166 63.67 100.22 -40.60
C SER A 166 63.09 98.85 -41.02
N SER A 167 63.69 98.22 -42.02
CA SER A 167 63.35 96.85 -42.48
C SER A 167 63.90 95.74 -41.57
N ASP A 168 64.91 96.01 -40.73
CA ASP A 168 65.58 95.00 -39.89
C ASP A 168 64.87 94.75 -38.54
N VAL A 169 64.12 95.75 -38.04
CA VAL A 169 63.32 95.62 -36.80
C VAL A 169 62.19 94.60 -36.97
N SER A 170 61.59 94.51 -38.16
CA SER A 170 60.55 93.52 -38.48
C SER A 170 61.09 92.09 -38.39
N SER A 171 62.28 91.85 -38.95
CA SER A 171 62.96 90.56 -38.90
C SER A 171 63.28 90.13 -37.46
N ARG A 172 63.69 91.08 -36.60
CA ARG A 172 63.94 90.85 -35.17
C ARG A 172 62.67 90.50 -34.38
N ILE A 173 61.57 91.20 -34.65
CA ILE A 173 60.25 90.91 -34.04
C ILE A 173 59.71 89.56 -34.53
N GLN A 174 59.87 89.23 -35.81
CA GLN A 174 59.50 87.93 -36.36
C GLN A 174 60.31 86.79 -35.73
N TRP A 175 61.60 86.97 -35.49
CA TRP A 175 62.43 85.98 -34.82
C TRP A 175 62.09 85.80 -33.34
N ALA A 176 61.93 86.91 -32.61
CA ALA A 176 61.55 86.88 -31.19
C ALA A 176 60.16 86.25 -31.00
N SER A 177 59.20 86.57 -31.87
CA SER A 177 57.88 85.95 -31.86
C SER A 177 57.94 84.47 -32.26
N THR A 178 58.77 84.07 -33.22
CA THR A 178 58.94 82.66 -33.61
C THR A 178 59.53 81.83 -32.46
N LEU A 179 60.56 82.32 -31.77
CA LEU A 179 61.15 81.65 -30.61
C LEU A 179 60.19 81.57 -29.43
N TYR A 180 59.44 82.65 -29.16
CA TYR A 180 58.43 82.69 -28.10
C TYR A 180 57.27 81.73 -28.39
N ASN A 181 56.77 81.74 -29.63
CA ASN A 181 55.69 80.87 -30.07
C ASN A 181 56.11 79.40 -30.12
N SER A 182 57.35 79.10 -30.54
CA SER A 182 57.91 77.74 -30.55
C SER A 182 58.10 77.19 -29.14
N ASN A 183 58.66 77.98 -28.21
CA ASN A 183 58.80 77.56 -26.81
C ASN A 183 57.43 77.35 -26.13
N ASN A 184 56.48 78.25 -26.35
CA ASN A 184 55.13 78.09 -25.82
C ASN A 184 54.40 76.88 -26.42
N ALA A 185 54.61 76.56 -27.70
CA ALA A 185 54.04 75.37 -28.32
C ALA A 185 54.55 74.07 -27.66
N GLU A 186 55.84 73.98 -27.34
CA GLU A 186 56.42 72.80 -26.68
C GLU A 186 55.97 72.66 -25.22
N LEU A 187 55.87 73.78 -24.48
CA LEU A 187 55.31 73.77 -23.12
C LEU A 187 53.83 73.39 -23.10
N ASN A 188 53.05 73.88 -24.06
CA ASN A 188 51.65 73.51 -24.22
C ASN A 188 51.50 72.01 -24.55
N ARG A 189 52.35 71.48 -25.44
CA ARG A 189 52.39 70.04 -25.75
C ARG A 189 52.77 69.21 -24.53
N LEU A 190 53.80 69.61 -23.77
CA LEU A 190 54.20 68.91 -22.55
C LEU A 190 53.06 68.88 -21.52
N THR A 191 52.40 70.02 -21.31
CA THR A 191 51.23 70.14 -20.42
C THR A 191 50.09 69.21 -20.87
N SER A 192 49.82 69.15 -22.19
CA SER A 192 48.81 68.27 -22.75
C SER A 192 49.12 66.78 -22.51
N VAL A 193 50.37 66.34 -22.74
CA VAL A 193 50.77 64.94 -22.52
C VAL A 193 50.78 64.61 -21.02
N GLN A 194 51.14 65.54 -20.14
CA GLN A 194 51.04 65.37 -18.68
C GLN A 194 49.58 65.19 -18.22
N LEU A 195 48.65 65.98 -18.75
CA LEU A 195 47.21 65.82 -18.47
C LEU A 195 46.68 64.47 -18.98
N GLN A 196 47.11 64.03 -20.16
CA GLN A 196 46.77 62.70 -20.68
C GLN A 196 47.27 61.58 -19.75
N LEU A 197 48.51 61.67 -19.26
CA LEU A 197 49.06 60.71 -18.30
C LEU A 197 48.28 60.74 -16.98
N GLN A 198 47.94 61.91 -16.45
CA GLN A 198 47.15 62.03 -15.22
C GLN A 198 45.75 61.39 -15.37
N ASN A 199 45.11 61.61 -16.52
CA ASN A 199 43.83 60.96 -16.85
C ASN A 199 43.98 59.44 -16.96
N ALA A 200 45.05 58.94 -17.60
CA ALA A 200 45.34 57.52 -17.69
C ALA A 200 45.58 56.88 -16.31
N GLN A 201 46.30 57.56 -15.42
CA GLN A 201 46.54 57.12 -14.03
C GLN A 201 45.25 57.07 -13.22
N THR A 202 44.36 58.06 -13.39
CA THR A 202 43.05 58.09 -12.71
C THR A 202 42.15 56.95 -13.21
N ASN A 203 42.15 56.70 -14.52
CA ASN A 203 41.42 55.58 -15.12
C ASN A 203 41.98 54.22 -14.65
N LEU A 204 43.30 54.09 -14.54
CA LEU A 204 43.94 52.88 -14.00
C LEU A 204 43.46 52.59 -12.57
N ALA A 205 43.46 53.57 -11.68
CA ALA A 205 42.99 53.38 -10.30
C ALA A 205 41.53 52.91 -10.24
N SER A 206 40.64 53.45 -11.10
CA SER A 206 39.26 52.98 -11.19
C SER A 206 39.15 51.54 -11.71
N LEU A 207 39.99 51.15 -12.68
CA LEU A 207 40.00 49.80 -13.23
C LEU A 207 40.61 48.78 -12.27
N GLU A 208 41.58 49.17 -11.44
CA GLU A 208 42.11 48.34 -10.35
C GLU A 208 41.00 47.99 -9.34
N ASP A 209 40.18 48.97 -8.97
CA ASP A 209 39.03 48.80 -8.08
C ASP A 209 37.97 47.86 -8.67
N ARG A 210 37.64 48.06 -9.96
CA ARG A 210 36.71 47.20 -10.70
C ARG A 210 37.23 45.76 -10.82
N ALA A 211 38.52 45.58 -11.11
CA ALA A 211 39.12 44.25 -11.18
C ALA A 211 39.13 43.56 -9.83
N ARG A 212 39.42 44.28 -8.73
CA ARG A 212 39.31 43.74 -7.36
C ARG A 212 37.89 43.26 -7.06
N THR A 213 36.89 44.11 -7.29
CA THR A 213 35.48 43.76 -7.07
C THR A 213 35.04 42.58 -7.93
N ALA A 214 35.49 42.52 -9.20
CA ALA A 214 35.19 41.39 -10.07
C ALA A 214 35.81 40.08 -9.59
N ARG A 215 37.04 40.11 -9.04
CA ARG A 215 37.69 38.93 -8.44
C ARG A 215 36.92 38.44 -7.23
N GLU A 216 36.50 39.34 -6.34
CA GLU A 216 35.70 39.00 -5.16
C GLU A 216 34.35 38.38 -5.57
N ALA A 217 33.67 38.97 -6.56
CA ALA A 217 32.40 38.45 -7.07
C ALA A 217 32.55 37.07 -7.73
N ALA A 218 33.61 36.84 -8.51
CA ALA A 218 33.89 35.55 -9.14
C ALA A 218 34.28 34.49 -8.11
N ALA A 219 35.04 34.83 -7.07
CA ALA A 219 35.35 33.92 -5.99
C ALA A 219 34.08 33.50 -5.22
N ALA A 220 33.17 34.45 -4.97
CA ALA A 220 31.90 34.17 -4.31
C ALA A 220 30.98 33.29 -5.18
N SER A 221 30.90 33.54 -6.50
CA SER A 221 30.10 32.70 -7.41
C SER A 221 30.64 31.28 -7.51
N LEU A 222 31.97 31.13 -7.53
CA LEU A 222 32.61 29.83 -7.57
C LEU A 222 32.32 29.02 -6.31
N SER A 223 32.41 29.66 -5.13
CA SER A 223 32.04 29.03 -3.85
C SER A 223 30.57 28.59 -3.86
N ALA A 224 29.66 29.45 -4.31
CA ALA A 224 28.24 29.11 -4.39
C ALA A 224 27.96 27.95 -5.36
N SER A 225 28.69 27.88 -6.48
CA SER A 225 28.62 26.75 -7.42
C SER A 225 29.09 25.44 -6.79
N GLN A 226 30.19 25.47 -6.03
CA GLN A 226 30.70 24.32 -5.30
C GLN A 226 29.72 23.86 -4.21
N ASP A 227 29.13 24.80 -3.46
CA ASP A 227 28.12 24.50 -2.44
C ASP A 227 26.87 23.86 -3.05
N ALA A 228 26.41 24.35 -4.21
CA ALA A 228 25.29 23.76 -4.94
C ALA A 228 25.61 22.32 -5.40
N GLN A 229 26.83 22.08 -5.91
CA GLN A 229 27.27 20.74 -6.31
C GLN A 229 27.33 19.78 -5.11
N ALA A 230 27.85 20.23 -3.97
CA ALA A 230 27.88 19.46 -2.74
C ALA A 230 26.46 19.14 -2.23
N ALA A 231 25.53 20.09 -2.31
CA ALA A 231 24.13 19.88 -1.95
C ALA A 231 23.45 18.87 -2.88
N ALA A 232 23.72 18.90 -4.19
CA ALA A 232 23.21 17.92 -5.14
C ALA A 232 23.74 16.51 -4.86
N ALA A 233 25.05 16.37 -4.57
CA ALA A 233 25.64 15.09 -4.18
C ALA A 233 25.04 14.53 -2.87
N ALA A 234 24.77 15.40 -1.89
CA ALA A 234 24.09 15.00 -0.65
C ALA A 234 22.63 14.57 -0.90
N ALA A 235 21.91 15.26 -1.81
CA ALA A 235 20.56 14.87 -2.21
C ALA A 235 20.55 13.52 -2.96
N GLU A 236 21.55 13.25 -3.80
CA GLU A 236 21.71 11.97 -4.47
C GLU A 236 21.95 10.83 -3.47
N ALA A 237 22.82 11.04 -2.48
CA ALA A 237 23.02 10.09 -1.39
C ALA A 237 21.71 9.81 -0.61
N THR A 238 20.89 10.85 -0.39
CA THR A 238 19.57 10.72 0.24
C THR A 238 18.61 9.88 -0.61
N VAL A 239 18.60 10.06 -1.94
CA VAL A 239 17.81 9.21 -2.86
C VAL A 239 18.26 7.77 -2.78
N ASN A 240 19.57 7.50 -2.76
CA ASN A 240 20.11 6.15 -2.66
C ASN A 240 19.71 5.48 -1.34
N GLN A 241 19.76 6.22 -0.22
CA GLN A 241 19.30 5.74 1.08
C GLN A 241 17.79 5.45 1.09
N ALA A 242 16.97 6.35 0.52
CA ALA A 242 15.53 6.17 0.44
C ALA A 242 15.16 4.98 -0.47
N ASN A 243 15.90 4.75 -1.55
CA ASN A 243 15.69 3.60 -2.43
C ASN A 243 16.01 2.28 -1.71
N ALA A 244 17.14 2.20 -1.01
CA ALA A 244 17.48 1.04 -0.20
C ALA A 244 16.44 0.77 0.92
N ALA A 245 15.92 1.83 1.56
CA ALA A 245 14.85 1.70 2.55
C ALA A 245 13.54 1.20 1.93
N ASN A 246 13.19 1.67 0.73
CA ASN A 246 12.02 1.18 -0.01
C ASN A 246 12.16 -0.29 -0.40
N GLU A 247 13.32 -0.71 -0.91
CA GLU A 247 13.61 -2.11 -1.24
C GLU A 247 13.53 -3.02 -0.01
N ALA A 248 14.06 -2.56 1.13
CA ALA A 248 13.95 -3.28 2.39
C ALA A 248 12.51 -3.39 2.89
N ALA A 249 11.71 -2.33 2.75
CA ALA A 249 10.29 -2.34 3.11
C ALA A 249 9.48 -3.29 2.20
N GLU A 250 9.75 -3.31 0.90
CA GLU A 250 9.11 -4.22 -0.05
C GLU A 250 9.48 -5.68 0.23
N ALA A 251 10.74 -5.96 0.56
CA ALA A 251 11.18 -7.29 0.98
C ALA A 251 10.51 -7.74 2.28
N ALA A 252 10.37 -6.83 3.27
CA ALA A 252 9.67 -7.12 4.52
C ALA A 252 8.18 -7.41 4.29
N ALA A 253 7.52 -6.64 3.41
CA ALA A 253 6.13 -6.89 3.04
C ALA A 253 5.95 -8.23 2.31
N ALA A 254 6.85 -8.57 1.39
CA ALA A 254 6.84 -9.87 0.72
C ALA A 254 7.01 -11.03 1.72
N LYS A 255 7.89 -10.87 2.72
CA LYS A 255 8.06 -11.85 3.81
C LYS A 255 6.80 -11.97 4.67
N ALA A 256 6.16 -10.86 5.04
CA ALA A 256 4.92 -10.87 5.81
C ALA A 256 3.79 -11.61 5.07
N VAL A 257 3.64 -11.39 3.76
CA VAL A 257 2.68 -12.13 2.92
C VAL A 257 3.01 -13.63 2.90
N ALA A 258 4.29 -13.99 2.75
CA ALA A 258 4.71 -15.40 2.76
C ALA A 258 4.44 -16.08 4.11
N ASN A 259 4.69 -15.38 5.23
CA ASN A 259 4.39 -15.87 6.57
C ASN A 259 2.88 -16.10 6.76
N GLU A 260 2.04 -15.14 6.34
CA GLU A 260 0.58 -15.28 6.42
C GLU A 260 0.07 -16.44 5.55
N GLN A 261 0.60 -16.61 4.34
CA GLN A 261 0.26 -17.74 3.48
C GLN A 261 0.68 -19.09 4.08
N ALA A 262 1.86 -19.16 4.68
CA ALA A 262 2.32 -20.36 5.38
C ALA A 262 1.41 -20.69 6.58
N ALA A 263 1.05 -19.68 7.38
CA ALA A 263 0.14 -19.85 8.52
C ALA A 263 -1.26 -20.31 8.07
N ASN A 264 -1.79 -19.76 6.97
CA ASN A 264 -3.06 -20.20 6.40
C ASN A 264 -2.99 -21.65 5.90
N ALA A 265 -1.87 -22.06 5.29
CA ALA A 265 -1.67 -23.43 4.82
C ALA A 265 -1.55 -24.42 6.00
N GLU A 266 -0.83 -24.06 7.06
CA GLU A 266 -0.76 -24.85 8.30
C GLU A 266 -2.14 -24.99 8.95
N MET A 267 -2.93 -23.91 8.99
CA MET A 267 -4.30 -23.96 9.50
C MET A 267 -5.20 -24.87 8.67
N GLN A 268 -5.10 -24.82 7.34
CA GLN A 268 -5.86 -25.71 6.47
C GLN A 268 -5.49 -27.18 6.72
N ALA A 269 -4.19 -27.48 6.84
CA ALA A 269 -3.71 -28.81 7.15
C ALA A 269 -4.19 -29.31 8.53
N ALA A 270 -4.16 -28.44 9.54
CA ALA A 270 -4.69 -28.75 10.86
C ALA A 270 -6.21 -29.02 10.81
N SER A 271 -6.96 -28.21 10.07
CA SER A 271 -8.40 -28.42 9.88
C SER A 271 -8.71 -29.75 9.18
N ASP A 272 -7.94 -30.11 8.16
CA ASP A 272 -8.08 -31.37 7.43
C ASP A 272 -7.73 -32.59 8.29
N ASP A 273 -6.69 -32.48 9.14
CA ASP A 273 -6.32 -33.52 10.11
C ASP A 273 -7.43 -33.74 11.13
N VAL A 274 -7.96 -32.67 11.70
CA VAL A 274 -9.09 -32.71 12.64
C VAL A 274 -10.32 -33.34 12.00
N ALA A 275 -10.64 -32.95 10.75
CA ALA A 275 -11.73 -33.57 10.01
C ALA A 275 -11.50 -35.08 9.78
N SER A 276 -10.25 -35.50 9.54
CA SER A 276 -9.86 -36.90 9.41
C SER A 276 -10.05 -37.67 10.72
N GLN A 277 -9.60 -37.11 11.84
CA GLN A 277 -9.78 -37.70 13.18
C GLN A 277 -11.26 -37.84 13.53
N ILE A 278 -12.10 -36.86 13.19
CA ILE A 278 -13.55 -36.92 13.38
C ILE A 278 -14.17 -38.06 12.54
N ARG A 279 -13.79 -38.19 11.26
CA ARG A 279 -14.26 -39.30 10.41
C ARG A 279 -13.89 -40.66 10.98
N ALA A 280 -12.63 -40.87 11.33
CA ALA A 280 -12.15 -42.12 11.92
C ALA A 280 -12.87 -42.46 13.24
N ARG A 281 -13.14 -41.44 14.07
CA ARG A 281 -13.94 -41.59 15.30
C ARG A 281 -15.37 -42.04 14.99
N ASN A 282 -16.03 -41.39 14.03
CA ASN A 282 -17.41 -41.71 13.66
C ASN A 282 -17.51 -43.13 13.08
N GLU A 283 -16.56 -43.54 12.26
CA GLU A 283 -16.46 -44.91 11.74
C GLU A 283 -16.28 -45.94 12.87
N ARG A 284 -15.40 -45.66 13.85
CA ARG A 284 -15.22 -46.51 15.04
C ARG A 284 -16.51 -46.64 15.85
N ARG A 285 -17.17 -45.52 16.14
CA ARG A 285 -18.46 -45.50 16.87
C ARG A 285 -19.56 -46.26 16.12
N ALA A 286 -19.64 -46.10 14.80
CA ALA A 286 -20.59 -46.83 13.98
C ALA A 286 -20.32 -48.35 14.00
N ALA A 287 -19.05 -48.76 13.95
CA ALA A 287 -18.66 -50.17 14.06
C ALA A 287 -18.98 -50.76 15.45
N GLU A 288 -18.70 -50.01 16.53
CA GLU A 288 -19.06 -50.40 17.90
C GLU A 288 -20.58 -50.52 18.07
N ALA A 289 -21.35 -49.55 17.56
CA ALA A 289 -22.81 -49.59 17.59
C ALA A 289 -23.39 -50.76 16.76
N ALA A 290 -22.81 -51.03 15.59
CA ALA A 290 -23.20 -52.18 14.76
C ALA A 290 -22.89 -53.52 15.45
N ALA A 291 -21.73 -53.63 16.12
CA ALA A 291 -21.38 -54.82 16.91
C ALA A 291 -22.32 -55.00 18.11
N ALA A 292 -22.67 -53.92 18.82
CA ALA A 292 -23.63 -53.95 19.91
C ALA A 292 -25.04 -54.35 19.42
N ALA A 293 -25.48 -53.80 18.27
CA ALA A 293 -26.75 -54.16 17.65
C ALA A 293 -26.79 -55.63 17.18
N ALA A 294 -25.68 -56.14 16.63
CA ALA A 294 -25.57 -57.54 16.25
C ALA A 294 -25.62 -58.49 17.47
N ALA A 295 -24.95 -58.13 18.57
CA ALA A 295 -25.02 -58.86 19.82
C ALA A 295 -26.44 -58.84 20.43
N ALA A 296 -27.12 -57.69 20.40
CA ALA A 296 -28.51 -57.58 20.82
C ALA A 296 -29.45 -58.45 19.96
N ALA A 297 -29.31 -58.40 18.64
CA ALA A 297 -30.10 -59.21 17.72
C ALA A 297 -29.88 -60.73 17.91
N GLU A 298 -28.66 -61.15 18.24
CA GLU A 298 -28.37 -62.55 18.55
C GLU A 298 -28.98 -62.97 19.90
N ALA A 299 -28.93 -62.10 20.91
CA ALA A 299 -29.61 -62.33 22.19
C ALA A 299 -31.14 -62.40 22.02
N ASP A 300 -31.72 -61.54 21.17
CA ASP A 300 -33.13 -61.53 20.81
C ASP A 300 -33.51 -62.79 20.04
N ARG A 301 -32.68 -63.27 19.10
CA ARG A 301 -32.90 -64.54 18.38
C ARG A 301 -32.86 -65.74 19.32
N ALA A 302 -31.90 -65.80 20.24
CA ALA A 302 -31.82 -66.86 21.24
C ALA A 302 -33.07 -66.84 22.14
N SER A 303 -33.51 -65.66 22.55
CA SER A 303 -34.75 -65.46 23.34
C SER A 303 -36.00 -65.81 22.54
N ALA A 304 -36.05 -65.48 21.26
CA ALA A 304 -37.16 -65.78 20.35
C ALA A 304 -37.21 -67.27 19.96
N GLN A 305 -36.09 -67.97 19.86
CA GLN A 305 -36.07 -69.42 19.69
C GLN A 305 -36.56 -70.14 20.95
N ALA A 306 -36.17 -69.65 22.13
CA ALA A 306 -36.74 -70.12 23.41
C ALA A 306 -38.25 -69.82 23.48
N ALA A 307 -38.68 -68.61 23.14
CA ALA A 307 -40.08 -68.23 23.11
C ALA A 307 -40.88 -68.93 22.00
N ALA A 308 -40.29 -69.28 20.85
CA ALA A 308 -40.94 -70.03 19.76
C ALA A 308 -41.10 -71.50 20.12
N SER A 309 -40.19 -72.08 20.91
CA SER A 309 -40.44 -73.40 21.53
C SER A 309 -41.60 -73.37 22.53
N GLU A 310 -41.94 -72.20 23.08
CA GLU A 310 -43.06 -71.99 24.01
C GLU A 310 -44.36 -71.54 23.31
N ALA A 311 -44.26 -70.76 22.23
CA ALA A 311 -45.36 -70.22 21.43
C ALA A 311 -45.87 -71.18 20.35
N ALA A 312 -45.12 -72.25 20.02
CA ALA A 312 -45.66 -73.39 19.28
C ALA A 312 -46.83 -74.10 19.99
N ALA A 313 -47.14 -73.72 21.24
CA ALA A 313 -48.30 -74.20 21.99
C ALA A 313 -49.56 -73.32 21.85
N ILE A 314 -49.51 -72.07 21.36
CA ILE A 314 -50.68 -71.16 21.41
C ILE A 314 -50.67 -70.20 20.23
N ALA A 315 -51.44 -70.50 19.18
CA ALA A 315 -51.67 -69.60 18.05
C ALA A 315 -53.13 -69.09 18.04
N GLN A 316 -53.34 -67.77 18.08
CA GLN A 316 -54.41 -67.02 17.38
C GLN A 316 -54.32 -65.50 17.64
N GLY A 317 -54.39 -64.68 16.58
CA GLY A 317 -55.15 -63.40 16.60
C GLY A 317 -54.43 -62.04 16.40
N THR A 318 -54.37 -61.59 15.12
CA THR A 318 -54.63 -60.24 14.54
C THR A 318 -53.97 -58.93 15.05
N ALA A 319 -53.48 -58.16 14.06
CA ALA A 319 -52.93 -56.80 14.13
C ALA A 319 -53.97 -55.67 14.13
N PRO A 320 -53.61 -54.44 14.55
CA PRO A 320 -54.33 -53.23 14.16
C PRO A 320 -53.46 -52.24 13.36
N VAL A 321 -54.09 -51.71 12.32
CA VAL A 321 -53.77 -50.46 11.60
C VAL A 321 -54.23 -49.28 12.46
N SER A 322 -53.49 -48.16 12.45
CA SER A 322 -53.95 -46.88 12.99
C SER A 322 -54.00 -45.82 11.88
N SER A 323 -55.19 -45.27 11.70
CA SER A 323 -55.52 -44.12 10.86
C SER A 323 -55.95 -42.99 11.81
N GLY A 324 -55.15 -41.91 11.90
CA GLY A 324 -55.45 -40.79 12.80
C GLY A 324 -54.49 -39.58 12.80
N SER A 325 -53.39 -39.56 12.04
CA SER A 325 -52.40 -38.49 12.09
C SER A 325 -52.53 -37.44 10.97
N LEU A 326 -52.20 -36.17 11.30
CA LEU A 326 -52.25 -35.05 10.36
C LEU A 326 -51.27 -35.27 9.20
N LEU A 327 -50.06 -35.73 9.52
CA LEU A 327 -48.98 -36.03 8.59
C LEU A 327 -48.74 -37.55 8.53
N ALA A 328 -48.44 -38.06 7.33
CA ALA A 328 -47.99 -39.45 7.17
C ALA A 328 -46.54 -39.63 7.64
N MET A 329 -46.20 -40.84 8.08
CA MET A 329 -44.84 -41.21 8.43
C MET A 329 -43.88 -41.00 7.23
N PRO A 330 -42.86 -40.13 7.35
CA PRO A 330 -41.99 -39.76 6.23
C PRO A 330 -40.85 -40.76 5.97
N ALA A 331 -40.64 -41.71 6.87
CA ALA A 331 -39.72 -42.83 6.71
C ALA A 331 -40.19 -44.02 7.57
N ASN A 332 -39.85 -45.24 7.15
CA ASN A 332 -40.15 -46.45 7.93
C ASN A 332 -39.03 -46.72 8.95
N GLY A 333 -39.29 -46.43 10.22
CA GLY A 333 -38.29 -46.58 11.29
C GLY A 333 -38.79 -46.10 12.66
N PRO A 334 -38.15 -46.51 13.77
CA PRO A 334 -38.49 -46.01 15.11
C PRO A 334 -38.04 -44.54 15.28
N PHE A 335 -38.71 -43.82 16.17
CA PHE A 335 -38.21 -42.54 16.65
C PHE A 335 -36.96 -42.79 17.51
N THR A 336 -35.83 -42.23 17.08
CA THR A 336 -34.52 -42.43 17.70
C THR A 336 -34.09 -41.25 18.53
N SER A 337 -34.56 -40.04 18.20
CA SER A 337 -34.50 -38.93 19.15
C SER A 337 -35.57 -37.86 18.93
N PRO A 338 -36.23 -37.41 20.02
CA PRO A 338 -37.34 -36.47 19.97
C PRO A 338 -36.89 -35.00 19.78
N TYR A 339 -37.86 -34.15 19.45
CA TYR A 339 -37.74 -32.69 19.48
C TYR A 339 -37.48 -32.17 20.89
N GLY A 340 -36.70 -31.09 21.00
CA GLY A 340 -36.46 -30.39 22.26
C GLY A 340 -34.98 -30.16 22.56
N TYR A 341 -34.71 -29.43 23.64
CA TYR A 341 -33.33 -29.16 24.06
C TYR A 341 -32.65 -30.46 24.50
N ARG A 342 -31.57 -30.79 23.82
CA ARG A 342 -30.74 -31.94 24.14
C ARG A 342 -29.30 -31.65 23.80
N VAL A 343 -28.40 -32.42 24.40
CA VAL A 343 -27.00 -32.41 23.99
C VAL A 343 -26.92 -32.94 22.56
N ASN A 344 -26.48 -32.10 21.62
CA ASN A 344 -26.30 -32.50 20.23
C ASN A 344 -25.28 -33.65 20.20
N PRO A 345 -25.63 -34.84 19.69
CA PRO A 345 -24.76 -36.02 19.77
C PRO A 345 -23.52 -35.92 18.87
N VAL A 346 -23.48 -34.96 17.94
CA VAL A 346 -22.34 -34.61 17.09
C VAL A 346 -21.52 -33.46 17.70
N LEU A 347 -22.19 -32.40 18.16
CA LEU A 347 -21.55 -31.13 18.57
C LEU A 347 -21.31 -31.00 20.09
N GLY A 348 -21.93 -31.84 20.92
CA GLY A 348 -21.65 -31.95 22.35
C GLY A 348 -22.20 -30.84 23.26
N TYR A 349 -22.89 -29.82 22.73
CA TYR A 349 -23.57 -28.78 23.54
C TYR A 349 -25.10 -28.93 23.51
N SER A 350 -25.79 -28.40 24.53
CA SER A 350 -27.25 -28.36 24.57
C SER A 350 -27.77 -27.44 23.48
N GLU A 351 -28.36 -28.04 22.46
CA GLU A 351 -28.96 -27.36 21.33
C GLU A 351 -30.43 -27.76 21.26
N LEU A 352 -31.26 -26.87 20.74
CA LEU A 352 -32.60 -27.28 20.36
C LEU A 352 -32.48 -28.28 19.22
N HIS A 353 -32.85 -29.54 19.48
CA HIS A 353 -33.18 -30.44 18.40
C HIS A 353 -34.51 -30.02 17.83
N ASP A 354 -34.45 -29.24 16.76
CA ASP A 354 -35.57 -28.55 16.13
C ASP A 354 -36.39 -29.43 15.18
N GLY A 355 -36.21 -30.76 15.31
CA GLY A 355 -36.89 -31.81 14.54
C GLY A 355 -37.10 -33.11 15.31
N LEU A 356 -37.35 -34.20 14.58
CA LEU A 356 -37.54 -35.56 15.10
C LEU A 356 -36.68 -36.51 14.26
N ASP A 357 -35.83 -37.31 14.92
CA ASP A 357 -34.97 -38.26 14.24
C ASP A 357 -35.67 -39.62 14.11
N ILE A 358 -35.88 -40.05 12.87
CA ILE A 358 -36.43 -41.37 12.54
C ILE A 358 -35.30 -42.27 12.06
N GLY A 359 -35.01 -43.31 12.83
CA GLY A 359 -33.91 -44.23 12.55
C GLY A 359 -34.26 -45.14 11.37
N ALA A 360 -33.54 -45.02 10.27
CA ALA A 360 -33.73 -45.82 9.08
C ALA A 360 -32.39 -46.07 8.39
N GLY A 361 -32.20 -47.25 7.80
CA GLY A 361 -30.96 -47.56 7.09
C GLY A 361 -30.73 -46.60 5.90
N CYS A 362 -29.48 -46.34 5.55
CA CYS A 362 -29.17 -45.55 4.35
C CYS A 362 -29.78 -46.20 3.10
N GLY A 363 -30.27 -45.39 2.17
CA GLY A 363 -31.04 -45.86 1.01
C GLY A 363 -32.51 -46.19 1.28
N THR A 364 -32.99 -46.10 2.53
CA THR A 364 -34.43 -46.25 2.83
C THR A 364 -35.21 -45.10 2.18
N GLY A 365 -36.39 -45.39 1.62
CA GLY A 365 -37.22 -44.38 0.97
C GLY A 365 -37.71 -43.30 1.94
N LEU A 366 -37.59 -42.04 1.52
CA LEU A 366 -38.20 -40.85 2.14
C LEU A 366 -39.50 -40.53 1.41
N TYR A 367 -40.59 -40.34 2.16
CA TYR A 367 -41.92 -40.09 1.62
C TYR A 367 -42.45 -38.73 2.06
N ALA A 368 -43.15 -38.03 1.16
CA ALA A 368 -43.79 -36.76 1.48
C ALA A 368 -44.86 -36.97 2.56
N ALA A 369 -44.71 -36.27 3.69
CA ALA A 369 -45.60 -36.39 4.83
C ALA A 369 -47.04 -35.90 4.54
N GLU A 370 -47.18 -34.95 3.61
CA GLU A 370 -48.45 -34.47 3.06
C GLU A 370 -48.23 -33.94 1.63
N SER A 371 -49.31 -33.74 0.88
CA SER A 371 -49.29 -33.15 -0.45
C SER A 371 -48.84 -31.69 -0.40
N GLY A 372 -48.06 -31.22 -1.37
CA GLY A 372 -47.48 -29.87 -1.31
C GLY A 372 -46.53 -29.56 -2.45
N THR A 373 -45.88 -28.40 -2.36
CA THR A 373 -44.88 -27.95 -3.35
C THR A 373 -43.50 -27.96 -2.73
N VAL A 374 -42.53 -28.58 -3.40
CA VAL A 374 -41.13 -28.58 -2.98
C VAL A 374 -40.58 -27.15 -3.12
N THR A 375 -40.17 -26.53 -2.02
CA THR A 375 -39.67 -25.15 -2.00
C THR A 375 -38.15 -25.08 -2.03
N PHE A 376 -37.47 -26.14 -1.59
CA PHE A 376 -36.01 -26.21 -1.56
C PHE A 376 -35.53 -27.64 -1.74
N VAL A 377 -34.44 -27.82 -2.50
CA VAL A 377 -33.61 -29.03 -2.54
C VAL A 377 -32.17 -28.57 -2.71
N GLY A 378 -31.28 -28.95 -1.79
CA GLY A 378 -29.88 -28.55 -1.88
C GLY A 378 -29.08 -28.85 -0.61
N TRP A 379 -27.79 -28.48 -0.66
CA TRP A 379 -26.89 -28.64 0.48
C TRP A 379 -26.97 -27.44 1.43
N ILE A 380 -27.15 -27.70 2.72
CA ILE A 380 -27.01 -26.70 3.78
C ILE A 380 -26.01 -27.22 4.82
N SER A 381 -25.05 -26.37 5.21
CA SER A 381 -24.11 -26.68 6.29
C SER A 381 -24.88 -27.08 7.57
N GLY A 382 -24.47 -28.16 8.22
CA GLY A 382 -25.20 -28.74 9.35
C GLY A 382 -26.26 -29.78 8.94
N TRP A 383 -27.13 -29.45 8.00
CA TRP A 383 -28.27 -30.30 7.60
C TRP A 383 -27.95 -31.32 6.51
N GLY A 384 -26.86 -31.12 5.76
CA GLY A 384 -26.49 -31.96 4.62
C GLY A 384 -27.41 -31.70 3.43
N ASN A 385 -27.71 -32.75 2.66
CA ASN A 385 -28.72 -32.66 1.62
C ASN A 385 -30.10 -32.53 2.28
N ARG A 386 -30.79 -31.44 1.96
CA ARG A 386 -32.10 -31.11 2.50
C ARG A 386 -33.13 -30.89 1.41
N ALA A 387 -34.37 -31.30 1.68
CA ALA A 387 -35.55 -30.83 0.96
C ALA A 387 -36.56 -30.20 1.93
N THR A 388 -37.28 -29.18 1.46
CA THR A 388 -38.40 -28.56 2.18
C THR A 388 -39.64 -28.59 1.30
N ILE A 389 -40.80 -28.92 1.86
CA ILE A 389 -42.10 -28.98 1.17
C ILE A 389 -43.08 -28.06 1.91
N GLU A 390 -43.71 -27.16 1.18
CA GLU A 390 -44.80 -26.30 1.66
C GLU A 390 -46.15 -26.96 1.37
N HIS A 391 -46.98 -27.15 2.39
CA HIS A 391 -48.28 -27.81 2.29
C HIS A 391 -49.46 -26.83 2.29
N GLY A 392 -49.19 -25.53 2.41
CA GLY A 392 -50.20 -24.48 2.47
C GLY A 392 -50.95 -24.45 3.80
N ILE A 393 -52.20 -23.98 3.77
CA ILE A 393 -53.02 -23.80 4.98
C ILE A 393 -53.81 -25.08 5.28
N ILE A 394 -53.44 -25.78 6.36
CA ILE A 394 -54.14 -26.96 6.87
C ILE A 394 -54.69 -26.61 8.25
N GLY A 395 -56.01 -26.75 8.46
CA GLY A 395 -56.64 -26.44 9.74
C GLY A 395 -56.51 -24.97 10.19
N GLY A 396 -56.29 -24.05 9.25
CA GLY A 396 -56.12 -22.61 9.53
C GLY A 396 -54.68 -22.18 9.86
N GLN A 397 -53.69 -23.07 9.73
CA GLN A 397 -52.28 -22.80 9.97
C GLN A 397 -51.44 -23.15 8.73
N SER A 398 -50.38 -22.40 8.47
CA SER A 398 -49.40 -22.73 7.41
C SER A 398 -48.50 -23.86 7.88
N ILE A 399 -48.39 -24.94 7.12
CA ILE A 399 -47.60 -26.13 7.46
C ILE A 399 -46.52 -26.38 6.41
N ASP A 400 -45.26 -26.50 6.86
CA ASP A 400 -44.14 -26.91 6.03
C ASP A 400 -43.42 -28.10 6.67
N THR A 401 -42.82 -28.97 5.85
CA THR A 401 -42.01 -30.11 6.32
C THR A 401 -40.61 -30.11 5.73
N GLY A 402 -39.65 -30.63 6.50
CA GLY A 402 -38.23 -30.63 6.15
C GLY A 402 -37.62 -32.00 6.31
N TYR A 403 -36.79 -32.39 5.34
CA TYR A 403 -36.16 -33.70 5.25
C TYR A 403 -34.66 -33.47 5.14
N ASN A 404 -33.89 -33.87 6.16
CA ASN A 404 -32.47 -33.58 6.24
C ASN A 404 -31.63 -34.87 6.24
N HIS A 405 -30.30 -34.70 6.12
CA HIS A 405 -29.30 -35.77 6.08
C HIS A 405 -29.45 -36.80 4.95
N ALA A 406 -30.28 -36.52 3.94
CA ALA A 406 -30.54 -37.44 2.84
C ALA A 406 -29.25 -37.79 2.06
N GLU A 407 -29.19 -38.97 1.45
CA GLU A 407 -28.13 -39.25 0.48
C GLU A 407 -28.44 -38.59 -0.87
N SER A 408 -29.72 -38.56 -1.25
CA SER A 408 -30.20 -37.93 -2.47
C SER A 408 -31.70 -37.64 -2.43
N PHE A 409 -32.14 -36.68 -3.25
CA PHE A 409 -33.55 -36.39 -3.54
C PHE A 409 -33.83 -36.64 -5.02
N ILE A 410 -35.02 -37.17 -5.32
CA ILE A 410 -35.50 -37.43 -6.68
C ILE A 410 -36.57 -36.41 -7.13
N VAL A 411 -36.69 -35.31 -6.38
CA VAL A 411 -37.60 -34.19 -6.63
C VAL A 411 -36.82 -32.90 -6.79
N SER A 412 -37.42 -31.88 -7.39
CA SER A 412 -36.79 -30.57 -7.65
C SER A 412 -37.64 -29.40 -7.11
N PRO A 413 -37.03 -28.24 -6.81
CA PRO A 413 -37.78 -27.05 -6.39
C PRO A 413 -38.86 -26.66 -7.42
N GLY A 414 -40.05 -26.31 -6.94
CA GLY A 414 -41.24 -26.01 -7.73
C GLY A 414 -42.09 -27.23 -8.12
N GLN A 415 -41.62 -28.45 -7.84
CA GLN A 415 -42.38 -29.68 -8.12
C GLN A 415 -43.50 -29.90 -7.08
N HIS A 416 -44.70 -30.24 -7.56
CA HIS A 416 -45.80 -30.69 -6.70
C HIS A 416 -45.66 -32.18 -6.39
N VAL A 417 -45.90 -32.57 -5.13
CA VAL A 417 -45.85 -33.96 -4.65
C VAL A 417 -47.11 -34.32 -3.87
N GLU A 418 -47.49 -35.59 -3.89
CA GLU A 418 -48.66 -36.12 -3.17
C GLU A 418 -48.25 -36.75 -1.83
N ARG A 419 -49.16 -36.77 -0.85
CA ARG A 419 -48.96 -37.48 0.43
C ARG A 419 -48.54 -38.93 0.20
N GLY A 420 -47.44 -39.34 0.81
CA GLY A 420 -46.87 -40.69 0.68
C GLY A 420 -46.07 -40.92 -0.59
N GLN A 421 -45.87 -39.91 -1.45
CA GLN A 421 -45.01 -40.01 -2.63
C GLN A 421 -43.54 -40.14 -2.21
N LEU A 422 -42.79 -41.05 -2.84
CA LEU A 422 -41.34 -41.16 -2.67
C LEU A 422 -40.65 -39.90 -3.20
N ILE A 423 -39.84 -39.25 -2.36
CA ILE A 423 -39.17 -37.97 -2.67
C ILE A 423 -37.64 -38.04 -2.60
N GLY A 424 -37.07 -39.07 -1.96
CA GLY A 424 -35.63 -39.23 -1.81
C GLY A 424 -35.26 -40.47 -1.00
N TYR A 425 -34.01 -40.51 -0.55
CA TYR A 425 -33.46 -41.64 0.18
C TYR A 425 -32.69 -41.18 1.43
N VAL A 426 -32.87 -41.89 2.54
CA VAL A 426 -32.20 -41.66 3.81
C VAL A 426 -30.68 -41.75 3.64
N GLY A 427 -29.93 -40.86 4.29
CA GLY A 427 -28.48 -40.86 4.29
C GLY A 427 -27.89 -40.46 5.63
N THR A 428 -26.64 -39.98 5.59
CA THR A 428 -25.91 -39.45 6.76
C THR A 428 -25.09 -38.21 6.38
N THR A 429 -25.63 -37.39 5.47
CA THR A 429 -24.93 -36.17 5.01
C THR A 429 -25.06 -35.02 6.01
N GLY A 430 -24.12 -34.08 6.01
CA GLY A 430 -24.09 -32.99 6.99
C GLY A 430 -23.62 -33.46 8.37
N LEU A 431 -24.12 -32.82 9.44
CA LEU A 431 -23.81 -33.18 10.83
C LEU A 431 -24.74 -34.28 11.32
N SER A 432 -24.45 -35.52 10.91
CA SER A 432 -25.22 -36.71 11.26
C SER A 432 -24.34 -37.75 11.97
N THR A 433 -24.87 -38.43 12.99
CA THR A 433 -24.18 -39.51 13.72
C THR A 433 -24.34 -40.90 13.11
N GLY A 434 -25.25 -41.06 12.14
CA GLY A 434 -25.56 -42.33 11.48
C GLY A 434 -26.76 -42.19 10.55
N CYS A 435 -27.10 -43.24 9.79
CA CYS A 435 -28.23 -43.18 8.86
C CYS A 435 -29.55 -42.92 9.62
N HIS A 436 -30.16 -41.77 9.38
CA HIS A 436 -31.47 -41.40 9.91
C HIS A 436 -32.09 -40.28 9.08
N LEU A 437 -33.39 -40.11 9.20
CA LEU A 437 -34.08 -38.90 8.75
C LEU A 437 -34.20 -37.95 9.94
N HIS A 438 -33.65 -36.75 9.83
CA HIS A 438 -33.99 -35.65 10.71
C HIS A 438 -35.15 -34.85 10.10
N PHE A 439 -36.34 -35.03 10.67
CA PHE A 439 -37.61 -34.51 10.14
C PHE A 439 -38.04 -33.23 10.86
N HIS A 440 -38.36 -32.18 10.10
CA HIS A 440 -38.85 -30.91 10.62
C HIS A 440 -40.33 -30.71 10.30
N VAL A 441 -41.04 -30.05 11.21
CA VAL A 441 -42.37 -29.47 10.98
C VAL A 441 -42.32 -28.01 11.39
N TRP A 442 -42.75 -27.12 10.49
CA TRP A 442 -43.00 -25.73 10.82
C TRP A 442 -44.49 -25.44 10.80
N VAL A 443 -44.96 -24.72 11.82
CA VAL A 443 -46.33 -24.21 11.89
C VAL A 443 -46.27 -22.68 11.98
N ASN A 444 -46.86 -22.01 10.99
CA ASN A 444 -46.81 -20.56 10.83
C ASN A 444 -45.38 -19.99 10.92
N GLY A 445 -44.42 -20.71 10.31
CA GLY A 445 -43.00 -20.32 10.25
C GLY A 445 -42.16 -20.64 11.48
N ASN A 446 -42.71 -21.27 12.52
CA ASN A 446 -41.96 -21.67 13.72
C ASN A 446 -41.76 -23.20 13.78
N HIS A 447 -40.58 -23.67 14.19
CA HIS A 447 -40.33 -25.08 14.44
C HIS A 447 -41.23 -25.61 15.57
N THR A 448 -41.82 -26.79 15.36
CA THR A 448 -42.67 -27.48 16.34
C THR A 448 -42.21 -28.92 16.52
N ASP A 449 -42.68 -29.57 17.58
CA ASP A 449 -42.45 -31.01 17.80
C ASP A 449 -43.18 -31.85 16.73
N PRO A 450 -42.47 -32.54 15.83
CA PRO A 450 -43.11 -33.34 14.78
C PRO A 450 -43.94 -34.51 15.32
N ALA A 451 -43.63 -35.01 16.51
CA ALA A 451 -44.34 -36.14 17.11
C ALA A 451 -45.82 -35.82 17.43
N ALA A 452 -46.18 -34.53 17.54
CA ALA A 452 -47.56 -34.11 17.72
C ALA A 452 -48.42 -34.15 16.43
N TYR A 453 -47.80 -34.37 15.27
CA TYR A 453 -48.45 -34.31 13.95
C TYR A 453 -48.40 -35.64 13.18
N LEU A 454 -47.48 -36.54 13.56
CA LEU A 454 -47.32 -37.91 13.05
C LEU A 454 -48.10 -38.91 13.91
#